data_AF-A0A800IK75-F1
#
_entry.id   AF-A0A800IK75-F1
#
_cell.length_a   1.000
_cell.length_b   1.000
_cell.length_c   1.000
_cell.angle_alpha   90.00
_cell.angle_beta   90.00
_cell.angle_gamma   90.00
#
_symmetry.space_group_name_H-M   'P 1'
#
loop_
_entity.id
_entity.type
_entity.pdbx_description
1 polymer ?
#
loop_
_entity_poly.entity_id
_entity_poly.type
_entity_poly.pdbx_seq_one_letter_code
_entity_poly.pdbx_strand_id
1 'polypeptide(L)'
;MVSYLYDNLVELRYFSDLTGEIHGEGSGLSDMAIDSLVMARSPSGFDPRLLFQELSIPGLWLFGSEDSSVAVAKSKVVLDSLVTRYNRRYSYVISPEVEHLGFVMQWPFDMAPGFSDELTGWIIHQTGS
;
A
#
# COMPACT_ATOMS: atom_id res chain seq x y z
N MET A 1 17.38 17.02 -22.69
CA MET A 1 17.19 15.63 -22.21
C MET A 1 16.87 15.68 -20.72
N VAL A 2 15.67 16.18 -20.37
CA VAL A 2 15.19 16.35 -18.99
C VAL A 2 13.71 15.96 -18.86
N SER A 3 12.94 15.89 -19.96
CA SER A 3 11.49 15.61 -19.90
C SER A 3 11.15 14.15 -19.54
N TYR A 4 11.99 13.17 -19.90
CA TYR A 4 11.76 11.76 -19.55
C TYR A 4 11.72 11.47 -18.04
N LEU A 5 12.35 12.31 -17.22
CA LEU A 5 12.29 12.15 -15.76
C LEU A 5 11.00 12.73 -15.17
N TYR A 6 10.42 13.77 -15.79
CA TYR A 6 9.17 14.39 -15.32
C TYR A 6 7.94 13.56 -15.68
N ASP A 7 7.89 13.00 -16.90
CA ASP A 7 6.74 12.19 -17.34
C ASP A 7 6.58 10.90 -16.48
N ASN A 8 7.69 10.32 -16.01
CA ASN A 8 7.66 9.15 -15.13
C ASN A 8 7.27 9.47 -13.68
N LEU A 9 7.51 10.69 -13.20
CA LEU A 9 7.14 11.09 -11.84
C LEU A 9 5.63 11.36 -11.70
N VAL A 10 4.98 11.83 -12.76
CA VAL A 10 3.51 11.99 -12.82
C VAL A 10 2.80 10.64 -12.71
N GLU A 11 3.42 9.57 -13.23
CA GLU A 11 2.82 8.24 -13.19
C GLU A 11 2.97 7.53 -11.84
N LEU A 12 4.02 7.84 -11.07
CA LEU A 12 4.30 7.21 -9.76
C LEU A 12 3.44 7.76 -8.62
N ARG A 13 2.81 8.92 -8.80
CA ARG A 13 2.07 9.66 -7.75
C ARG A 13 0.56 9.66 -7.97
N TYR A 14 0.07 8.85 -8.91
CA TYR A 14 -1.32 8.93 -9.34
C TYR A 14 -2.34 8.84 -8.21
N PHE A 15 -2.13 7.95 -7.24
CA PHE A 15 -3.05 7.83 -6.11
C PHE A 15 -2.95 9.04 -5.18
N SER A 16 -1.73 9.42 -4.77
CA SER A 16 -1.44 10.64 -3.99
C SER A 16 -2.01 11.92 -4.62
N ASP A 17 -1.99 12.03 -5.95
CA ASP A 17 -2.55 13.16 -6.68
C ASP A 17 -4.09 13.18 -6.63
N LEU A 18 -4.73 12.01 -6.66
CA LEU A 18 -6.18 11.91 -6.55
C LEU A 18 -6.67 12.23 -5.14
N THR A 19 -5.94 11.77 -4.12
CA THR A 19 -6.26 11.92 -2.69
C THR A 19 -5.81 13.25 -2.10
N GLY A 20 -4.84 13.92 -2.72
CA GLY A 20 -4.35 15.23 -2.29
C GLY A 20 -3.25 15.18 -1.24
N GLU A 21 -2.61 14.03 -1.02
CA GLU A 21 -1.54 13.84 -0.02
C GLU A 21 -0.43 14.91 -0.12
N ILE A 22 0.02 15.22 -1.34
CA ILE A 22 1.19 16.07 -1.58
C ILE A 22 0.84 17.56 -1.59
N HIS A 23 -0.34 17.91 -2.10
CA HIS A 23 -0.72 19.29 -2.40
C HIS A 23 -1.82 19.84 -1.49
N GLY A 24 -2.42 19.01 -0.64
CA GLY A 24 -3.54 19.36 0.24
C GLY A 24 -4.88 19.55 -0.50
N GLU A 25 -4.85 19.71 -1.82
CA GLU A 25 -6.02 19.73 -2.69
C GLU A 25 -6.05 18.43 -3.48
N GLY A 26 -6.92 17.50 -3.06
CA GLY A 26 -7.23 16.29 -3.84
C GLY A 26 -8.02 16.63 -5.10
N SER A 27 -8.27 15.63 -5.92
CA SER A 27 -9.01 15.77 -7.20
C SER A 27 -10.47 16.24 -7.06
N GLY A 28 -11.00 16.34 -5.83
CA GLY A 28 -12.40 16.64 -5.54
C GLY A 28 -13.36 15.48 -5.87
N LEU A 29 -12.82 14.31 -6.23
CA LEU A 29 -13.58 13.09 -6.46
C LEU A 29 -13.96 12.42 -5.14
N SER A 30 -15.04 11.63 -5.16
CA SER A 30 -15.38 10.76 -4.03
C SER A 30 -14.44 9.56 -3.94
N ASP A 31 -14.28 8.99 -2.75
CA ASP A 31 -13.44 7.80 -2.52
C ASP A 31 -13.81 6.64 -3.46
N MET A 32 -15.11 6.42 -3.68
CA MET A 32 -15.60 5.39 -4.60
C MET A 32 -15.15 5.64 -6.06
N ALA A 33 -15.09 6.91 -6.49
CA ALA A 33 -14.62 7.26 -7.82
C ALA A 33 -13.10 7.10 -7.93
N ILE A 34 -12.36 7.50 -6.88
CA ILE A 34 -10.91 7.27 -6.78
C ILE A 34 -10.60 5.78 -6.86
N ASP A 35 -11.26 4.96 -6.04
CA ASP A 35 -11.11 3.50 -6.05
C ASP A 35 -11.38 2.91 -7.44
N SER A 36 -12.47 3.33 -8.09
CA SER A 36 -12.82 2.84 -9.42
C SER A 36 -11.73 3.15 -10.46
N LEU A 37 -11.21 4.38 -10.44
CA LEU A 37 -10.12 4.81 -11.35
C LEU A 37 -8.84 4.02 -11.09
N VAL A 38 -8.48 3.88 -9.81
CA VAL A 38 -7.26 3.20 -9.40
C VAL A 38 -7.33 1.71 -9.71
N MET A 39 -8.47 1.06 -9.49
CA MET A 39 -8.68 -0.36 -9.82
C MET A 39 -8.61 -0.63 -11.32
N ALA A 40 -9.13 0.28 -12.16
CA ALA A 40 -9.06 0.16 -13.61
C ALA A 40 -7.65 0.38 -14.19
N ARG A 41 -6.77 1.07 -13.45
CA ARG A 41 -5.44 1.43 -13.94
C ARG A 41 -4.47 0.25 -13.90
N SER A 42 -3.73 0.03 -14.98
CA SER A 42 -2.58 -0.87 -14.99
C SER A 42 -1.33 -0.17 -14.44
N PRO A 43 -0.37 -0.89 -13.81
CA PRO A 43 0.88 -0.28 -13.38
C PRO A 43 1.61 0.38 -14.53
N SER A 44 2.16 1.54 -14.24
CA SER A 44 3.05 2.31 -15.10
C SER A 44 4.50 2.03 -14.73
N GLY A 45 5.37 1.83 -15.72
CA GLY A 45 6.78 1.54 -15.48
C GLY A 45 7.03 0.11 -14.96
N PHE A 46 7.50 -0.02 -13.72
CA PHE A 46 7.87 -1.31 -13.13
C PHE A 46 6.70 -1.93 -12.38
N ASP A 47 6.30 -3.14 -12.79
CA ASP A 47 5.28 -3.93 -12.10
C ASP A 47 5.92 -4.99 -11.18
N PRO A 48 5.97 -4.78 -9.85
CA PRO A 48 6.59 -5.73 -8.93
C PRO A 48 5.80 -7.03 -8.79
N ARG A 49 4.55 -7.10 -9.28
CA ARG A 49 3.69 -8.28 -9.12
C ARG A 49 4.29 -9.52 -9.77
N LEU A 50 5.04 -9.35 -10.87
CA LEU A 50 5.72 -10.47 -11.53
C LEU A 50 6.78 -11.09 -10.62
N LEU A 51 7.56 -10.27 -9.92
CA LEU A 51 8.54 -10.77 -8.95
C LEU A 51 7.85 -11.44 -7.75
N PHE A 52 6.78 -10.83 -7.24
CA PHE A 52 6.03 -11.39 -6.12
C PHE A 52 5.36 -12.74 -6.43
N GLN A 53 5.10 -13.05 -7.70
CA GLN A 53 4.66 -14.39 -8.11
C GLN A 53 5.75 -15.45 -7.95
N GLU A 54 7.01 -15.06 -8.10
CA GLU A 54 8.15 -15.98 -8.10
C GLU A 54 8.73 -16.17 -6.70
N LEU A 55 8.73 -15.13 -5.86
CA LEU A 55 9.29 -15.17 -4.51
C LEU A 55 8.62 -16.24 -3.63
N SER A 56 9.43 -17.06 -2.98
CA SER A 56 8.99 -18.12 -2.07
C SER A 56 9.07 -17.73 -0.59
N ILE A 57 9.67 -16.58 -0.30
CA ILE A 57 9.76 -16.02 1.05
C ILE A 57 8.38 -15.54 1.51
N PRO A 58 8.01 -15.77 2.79
CA PRO A 58 6.84 -15.13 3.37
C PRO A 58 6.98 -13.62 3.37
N GLY A 59 5.87 -12.90 3.30
CA GLY A 59 5.87 -11.44 3.43
C GLY A 59 4.66 -10.95 4.22
N LEU A 60 4.92 -10.03 5.13
CA LEU A 60 3.90 -9.25 5.83
C LEU A 60 3.82 -7.85 5.21
N TRP A 61 2.61 -7.42 4.89
CA TRP A 61 2.31 -6.07 4.45
C TRP A 61 1.51 -5.35 5.54
N LEU A 62 1.98 -4.18 5.96
CA LEU A 62 1.32 -3.38 6.99
C LEU A 62 0.80 -2.12 6.31
N PHE A 63 -0.50 -1.87 6.43
CA PHE A 63 -1.18 -0.73 5.84
C PHE A 63 -1.91 0.07 6.91
N GLY A 64 -2.04 1.37 6.70
CA GLY A 64 -3.02 2.21 7.40
C GLY A 64 -4.31 2.32 6.59
N SER A 65 -5.48 2.36 7.23
CA SER A 65 -6.77 2.47 6.52
C SER A 65 -6.97 3.80 5.80
N GLU A 66 -6.31 4.85 6.29
CA GLU A 66 -6.43 6.21 5.77
C GLU A 66 -5.26 6.58 4.84
N ASP A 67 -4.36 5.64 4.53
CA ASP A 67 -3.21 5.85 3.67
C ASP A 67 -3.62 6.46 2.33
N SER A 68 -3.25 7.73 2.16
CA SER A 68 -3.52 8.52 0.96
C SER A 68 -2.42 8.42 -0.11
N SER A 69 -1.31 7.74 0.19
CA SER A 69 -0.16 7.55 -0.71
C SER A 69 -0.22 6.22 -1.47
N VAL A 70 -0.79 5.18 -0.86
CA VAL A 70 -0.90 3.84 -1.43
C VAL A 70 -2.35 3.36 -1.40
N ALA A 71 -2.84 2.89 -2.56
CA ALA A 71 -4.20 2.37 -2.68
C ALA A 71 -4.37 1.00 -2.00
N VAL A 72 -4.63 0.99 -0.69
CA VAL A 72 -4.71 -0.21 0.16
C VAL A 72 -5.71 -1.24 -0.38
N ALA A 73 -6.90 -0.81 -0.81
CA ALA A 73 -7.92 -1.71 -1.36
C ALA A 73 -7.40 -2.48 -2.59
N LYS A 74 -6.66 -1.81 -3.48
CA LYS A 74 -6.06 -2.46 -4.66
C LYS A 74 -4.91 -3.38 -4.27
N SER A 75 -4.06 -2.96 -3.34
CA SER A 75 -2.98 -3.79 -2.80
C SER A 75 -3.52 -5.09 -2.20
N LYS A 76 -4.61 -5.02 -1.43
CA LYS A 76 -5.31 -6.20 -0.89
C LYS A 76 -5.74 -7.18 -1.99
N VAL A 77 -6.43 -6.70 -3.02
CA VAL A 77 -6.86 -7.55 -4.16
C VAL A 77 -5.67 -8.23 -4.84
N VAL A 78 -4.56 -7.51 -5.01
CA VAL A 78 -3.32 -8.07 -5.57
C VAL A 78 -2.74 -9.15 -4.66
N LEU A 79 -2.62 -8.90 -3.36
CA LEU A 79 -2.09 -9.86 -2.39
C LEU A 79 -2.96 -11.12 -2.30
N ASP A 80 -4.28 -10.96 -2.20
CA ASP A 80 -5.24 -12.07 -2.22
C ASP A 80 -5.09 -12.90 -3.49
N SER A 81 -4.89 -12.27 -4.65
CA SER A 81 -4.62 -12.97 -5.92
C SER A 81 -3.28 -13.72 -5.91
N LEU A 82 -2.24 -13.19 -5.27
CA LEU A 82 -0.93 -13.85 -5.17
C LEU A 82 -1.01 -15.10 -4.28
N VAL A 83 -1.72 -15.01 -3.16
CA VAL A 83 -1.99 -16.14 -2.27
C VAL A 83 -2.81 -17.21 -2.99
N THR A 84 -3.95 -16.83 -3.57
CA THR A 84 -4.91 -17.79 -4.14
C THR A 84 -4.44 -18.43 -5.45
N ARG A 85 -3.80 -17.67 -6.35
CA ARG A 85 -3.42 -18.18 -7.68
C ARG A 85 -2.04 -18.79 -7.74
N TYR A 86 -1.11 -18.31 -6.92
CA TYR A 86 0.30 -18.70 -6.98
C TYR A 86 0.80 -19.37 -5.70
N ASN A 87 -0.10 -19.63 -4.74
CA ASN A 87 0.22 -20.23 -3.44
C ASN A 87 1.35 -19.48 -2.70
N ARG A 88 1.34 -18.15 -2.79
CA ARG A 88 2.31 -17.31 -2.07
C ARG A 88 1.94 -17.19 -0.60
N ARG A 89 2.95 -17.05 0.26
CA ARG A 89 2.80 -16.89 1.72
C ARG A 89 2.79 -15.40 2.10
N TYR A 90 1.86 -14.65 1.53
CA TYR A 90 1.68 -13.24 1.88
C TYR A 90 0.53 -13.06 2.86
N SER A 91 0.73 -12.20 3.83
CA SER A 91 -0.27 -11.75 4.80
C SER A 91 -0.26 -10.23 4.85
N TYR A 92 -1.38 -9.64 5.25
CA TYR A 92 -1.47 -8.21 5.48
C TYR A 92 -2.27 -7.87 6.72
N VAL A 93 -1.96 -6.73 7.31
CA VAL A 93 -2.72 -6.09 8.39
C VAL A 93 -3.09 -4.68 7.94
N ILE A 94 -4.32 -4.27 8.22
CA ILE A 94 -4.81 -2.91 7.97
C ILE A 94 -5.16 -2.31 9.33
N SER A 95 -4.36 -1.36 9.78
CA SER A 95 -4.60 -0.64 11.03
C SER A 95 -5.61 0.49 10.79
N PRO A 96 -6.70 0.59 11.57
CA PRO A 96 -7.70 1.63 11.41
C PRO A 96 -7.17 3.01 11.81
N GLU A 97 -7.62 4.06 11.14
CA GLU A 97 -7.30 5.48 11.45
C GLU A 97 -5.81 5.82 11.33
N VAL A 98 -5.09 5.05 10.50
CA VAL A 98 -3.64 5.16 10.34
C VAL A 98 -3.32 5.56 8.92
N GLU A 99 -2.35 6.47 8.81
CA GLU A 99 -1.85 7.03 7.56
C GLU A 99 -0.64 6.25 7.03
N HIS A 100 -0.10 6.69 5.89
CA HIS A 100 0.94 5.98 5.12
C HIS A 100 2.16 5.46 5.91
N LEU A 101 2.59 6.20 6.93
CA LEU A 101 3.80 5.86 7.69
C LEU A 101 3.52 4.99 8.93
N GLY A 102 2.31 4.46 9.11
CA GLY A 102 1.98 3.63 10.27
C GLY A 102 1.76 4.43 11.57
N PHE A 103 1.65 5.75 11.46
CA PHE A 103 1.37 6.64 12.58
C PHE A 103 -0.12 6.97 12.68
N VAL A 104 -0.59 7.11 13.92
CA VAL A 104 -1.85 7.81 14.20
C VAL A 104 -1.53 9.30 14.27
N MET A 105 -2.30 10.14 13.58
CA MET A 105 -2.12 11.60 13.54
C MET A 105 -2.56 12.31 14.84
N GLN A 106 -2.44 11.63 15.98
CA GLN A 106 -2.62 12.23 17.31
C GLN A 106 -1.26 12.68 17.85
N TRP A 107 -1.20 13.86 18.47
CA TRP A 107 0.00 14.31 19.17
C TRP A 107 0.00 13.78 20.62
N PRO A 108 1.10 13.22 21.14
CA PRO A 108 2.38 12.96 20.47
C PRO A 108 2.24 11.84 19.43
N PHE A 109 2.94 11.97 18.30
CA PHE A 109 2.96 10.93 17.26
C PHE A 109 3.34 9.59 17.88
N ASP A 110 2.49 8.60 17.70
CA ASP A 110 2.73 7.24 18.15
C ASP A 110 2.46 6.26 17.00
N MET A 111 3.14 5.11 17.04
CA MET A 111 2.83 4.01 16.14
C MET A 111 1.39 3.57 16.39
N ALA A 112 0.72 3.08 15.35
CA ALA A 112 -0.60 2.51 15.52
C ALA A 112 -0.60 1.46 16.63
N PRO A 113 -1.59 1.47 17.55
CA PRO A 113 -1.69 0.46 18.59
C PRO A 113 -1.60 -0.94 18.00
N GLY A 114 -0.71 -1.77 18.55
CA GLY A 114 -0.48 -3.14 18.08
C GLY A 114 0.36 -3.27 16.80
N PHE A 115 0.77 -2.20 16.13
CA PHE A 115 1.60 -2.29 14.91
C PHE A 115 2.92 -3.05 15.16
N SER A 116 3.63 -2.67 16.24
CA SER A 116 4.87 -3.33 16.64
C SER A 116 4.64 -4.78 17.08
N ASP A 117 3.50 -5.06 17.70
CA ASP A 117 3.14 -6.40 18.17
C ASP A 117 2.83 -7.33 16.99
N GLU A 118 2.10 -6.85 15.98
CA GLU A 118 1.81 -7.58 14.74
C GLU A 118 3.09 -7.91 13.97
N LEU A 119 3.99 -6.93 13.80
CA LEU A 119 5.27 -7.16 13.14
C LEU A 119 6.11 -8.18 13.91
N THR A 120 6.26 -7.99 15.22
CA THR A 120 7.09 -8.86 16.06
C THR A 120 6.52 -10.26 16.15
N GLY A 121 5.21 -10.38 16.37
CA GLY A 121 4.49 -11.64 16.41
C GLY A 121 4.58 -12.41 15.11
N TRP A 122 4.49 -11.72 13.96
CA TRP A 122 4.69 -12.34 12.66
C TRP A 122 6.11 -12.86 12.49
N ILE A 123 7.14 -12.08 12.86
CA ILE A 123 8.54 -12.52 12.78
C ILE A 123 8.74 -13.78 13.62
N ILE A 124 8.28 -13.77 14.88
CA ILE A 124 8.36 -14.91 15.80
C ILE A 124 7.68 -16.13 15.21
N HIS A 125 6.48 -15.96 14.63
CA HIS A 125 5.76 -17.05 13.97
C HIS A 125 6.53 -17.63 12.78
N GLN A 126 7.21 -16.80 11.97
CA GLN A 126 8.01 -17.29 10.85
C GLN A 126 9.29 -18.01 11.29
N THR A 127 9.89 -17.60 12.41
CA THR A 127 11.17 -18.17 12.90
C THR A 127 10.98 -19.34 13.88
N GLY A 128 9.76 -19.57 14.37
CA GLY A 128 9.45 -20.61 15.35
C GLY A 128 10.15 -20.39 16.70
N SER A 129 10.38 -19.13 17.07
CA SER A 129 11.06 -18.71 18.29
C SER A 129 10.11 -18.46 19.45
#